data_AF-A0A812WV95-F1
#
_entry.id   AF-A0A812WV95-F1
#
_cell.length_a   1.000
_cell.length_b   1.000
_cell.length_c   1.000
_cell.angle_alpha   90.00
_cell.angle_beta   90.00
_cell.angle_gamma   90.00
#
_symmetry.space_group_name_H-M   'P 1'
#
loop_
_entity.id
_entity.type
_entity.pdbx_description
1 polymer ?
#
loop_
_entity_poly.entity_id
_entity_poly.type
_entity_poly.pdbx_seq_one_letter_code
_entity_poly.pdbx_strand_id
1 'polypeptide(L)'
;MGKVKLFPSQTYDVKQPRDPAVCRTPSNGILCAPSASGKTVLLVSMILEQYRGCFERVYILSPSIDMDPQWEPVKEYIRKDLGVNTDREQCWWDDWNEDALRQILAQQKKITQKSKELGMKKLFQVLVCLDDLADSPHVHRKTGDGILDTLFIRGRHYCISTWVSTQKLRLMSSAVRVNTMFYCVFRLRNQLELDALVEELSAMLPKDVLYGMYQEATREKYSFWYVNLRAPKEDMFWVRFDRKFLVNEDGDDPQPSGGQAAGERPDLRERVPQHQVLQQQRRV
;
A
#
# COMPACT_ATOMS: atom_id res chain seq x y z
N MET A 1 -37.24 8.04 16.48
CA MET A 1 -36.24 8.48 15.48
C MET A 1 -36.65 7.91 14.13
N GLY A 2 -37.01 8.75 13.15
CA GLY A 2 -37.50 8.26 11.85
C GLY A 2 -36.40 7.49 11.11
N LYS A 3 -36.75 6.39 10.42
CA LYS A 3 -35.79 5.63 9.61
C LYS A 3 -35.21 6.54 8.52
N VAL A 4 -33.89 6.66 8.46
CA VAL A 4 -33.20 7.41 7.40
C VAL A 4 -33.46 6.71 6.06
N LYS A 5 -34.01 7.45 5.08
CA LYS A 5 -34.23 6.93 3.73
C LYS A 5 -32.93 7.01 2.94
N LEU A 6 -32.40 5.86 2.53
CA LEU A 6 -31.23 5.79 1.64
C LEU A 6 -31.68 6.06 0.20
N PHE A 7 -31.01 7.01 -0.47
CA PHE A 7 -31.20 7.24 -1.89
C PHE A 7 -30.35 6.25 -2.70
N PRO A 8 -30.88 5.66 -3.80
CA PRO A 8 -30.09 4.79 -4.66
C PRO A 8 -28.86 5.54 -5.17
N SER A 9 -27.69 4.94 -5.02
CA SER A 9 -26.44 5.45 -5.59
C SER A 9 -25.86 4.40 -6.53
N GLN A 10 -25.27 4.85 -7.63
CA GLN A 10 -24.60 3.95 -8.56
C GLN A 10 -23.34 3.40 -7.91
N THR A 11 -23.25 2.07 -7.84
CA THR A 11 -22.05 1.36 -7.39
C THR A 11 -21.11 1.17 -8.57
N TYR A 12 -19.80 1.24 -8.28
CA TYR A 12 -18.75 1.05 -9.27
C TYR A 12 -17.80 -0.04 -8.78
N ASP A 13 -17.37 -0.87 -9.71
CA ASP A 13 -16.40 -1.93 -9.46
C ASP A 13 -15.01 -1.46 -9.84
N VAL A 14 -14.03 -1.95 -9.10
CA VAL A 14 -12.60 -1.79 -9.40
C VAL A 14 -11.91 -3.12 -9.17
N LYS A 15 -10.77 -3.35 -9.82
CA LYS A 15 -9.97 -4.58 -9.62
C LYS A 15 -9.52 -4.66 -8.16
N GLN A 16 -9.62 -5.84 -7.56
CA GLN A 16 -9.30 -6.07 -6.14
C GLN A 16 -8.07 -6.99 -6.00
N PRO A 17 -7.30 -6.88 -4.92
CA PRO A 17 -6.23 -7.83 -4.63
C PRO A 17 -6.81 -9.23 -4.48
N ARG A 18 -6.02 -10.25 -4.84
CA ARG A 18 -6.43 -11.66 -4.73
C ARG A 18 -6.34 -12.17 -3.29
N ASP A 19 -5.39 -11.62 -2.54
CA ASP A 19 -5.14 -11.98 -1.15
C ASP A 19 -6.22 -11.33 -0.26
N PRO A 20 -7.02 -12.11 0.48
CA PRO A 20 -8.06 -11.57 1.36
C PRO A 20 -7.49 -10.89 2.61
N ALA A 21 -6.22 -11.13 2.99
CA ALA A 21 -5.61 -10.50 4.14
C ALA A 21 -5.38 -8.99 3.88
N VAL A 22 -4.98 -8.63 2.66
CA VAL A 22 -4.61 -7.24 2.35
C VAL A 22 -5.82 -6.32 2.13
N CYS A 23 -5.62 -5.03 2.36
CA CYS A 23 -6.67 -4.03 2.25
C CYS A 23 -7.19 -3.93 0.81
N ARG A 24 -8.52 -3.95 0.66
CA ARG A 24 -9.20 -3.74 -0.62
C ARG A 24 -8.87 -2.37 -1.24
N THR A 25 -8.84 -2.29 -2.56
CA THR A 25 -8.56 -1.04 -3.29
C THR A 25 -9.83 -0.24 -3.58
N PRO A 26 -9.75 1.11 -3.70
CA PRO A 26 -8.54 1.93 -3.50
C PRO A 26 -8.07 1.92 -2.04
N SER A 27 -6.76 1.81 -1.82
CA SER A 27 -6.17 1.67 -0.48
C SER A 27 -5.13 2.75 -0.20
N ASN A 28 -5.27 3.42 0.93
CA ASN A 28 -4.25 4.35 1.45
C ASN A 28 -3.45 3.65 2.55
N GLY A 29 -2.15 3.57 2.40
CA GLY A 29 -1.30 2.75 3.25
C GLY A 29 -0.12 3.51 3.80
N ILE A 30 0.26 3.20 5.05
CA ILE A 30 1.51 3.70 5.63
C ILE A 30 2.38 2.52 6.07
N LEU A 31 3.61 2.49 5.56
CA LEU A 31 4.65 1.58 6.00
C LEU A 31 5.58 2.34 6.95
N CYS A 32 5.49 2.03 8.25
CA CYS A 32 6.32 2.66 9.27
C CYS A 32 7.50 1.73 9.60
N ALA A 33 8.71 2.14 9.22
CA ALA A 33 9.88 1.27 9.31
C ALA A 33 11.18 2.07 9.41
N PRO A 34 12.11 1.72 10.30
CA PRO A 34 13.46 2.29 10.30
C PRO A 34 14.21 1.99 8.99
N SER A 35 15.25 2.76 8.68
CA SER A 35 16.18 2.43 7.61
C SER A 35 16.70 0.98 7.70
N ALA A 36 16.88 0.34 6.53
CA ALA A 36 17.31 -1.05 6.36
C ALA A 36 16.41 -2.15 6.96
N SER A 37 15.12 -1.84 7.22
CA SER A 37 14.16 -2.81 7.79
C SER A 37 13.39 -3.63 6.75
N GLY A 38 13.61 -3.42 5.45
CA GLY A 38 12.94 -4.17 4.38
C GLY A 38 11.65 -3.54 3.82
N LYS A 39 11.38 -2.25 4.10
CA LYS A 39 10.18 -1.55 3.61
C LYS A 39 10.07 -1.48 2.08
N THR A 40 11.17 -1.21 1.38
CA THR A 40 11.20 -1.14 -0.10
C THR A 40 10.94 -2.53 -0.69
N VAL A 41 11.55 -3.57 -0.13
CA VAL A 41 11.25 -4.97 -0.46
C VAL A 41 9.75 -5.27 -0.30
N LEU A 42 9.15 -4.83 0.81
CA LEU A 42 7.71 -5.03 1.03
C LEU A 42 6.86 -4.25 0.02
N LEU A 43 7.18 -3.00 -0.30
CA LEU A 43 6.48 -2.23 -1.34
C LEU A 43 6.52 -2.94 -2.69
N VAL A 44 7.71 -3.38 -3.10
CA VAL A 44 7.94 -4.13 -4.35
C VAL A 44 7.13 -5.42 -4.35
N SER A 45 7.19 -6.21 -3.26
CA SER A 45 6.39 -7.42 -3.09
C SER A 45 4.89 -7.14 -3.21
N MET A 46 4.39 -6.12 -2.52
CA MET A 46 2.97 -5.75 -2.56
C MET A 46 2.52 -5.42 -3.98
N ILE A 47 3.32 -4.67 -4.74
CA ILE A 47 3.01 -4.32 -6.14
C ILE A 47 3.00 -5.56 -7.04
N LEU A 48 4.00 -6.43 -6.89
CA LEU A 48 4.24 -7.55 -7.81
C LEU A 48 3.49 -8.83 -7.46
N GLU A 49 3.00 -8.95 -6.22
CA GLU A 49 2.28 -10.12 -5.72
C GLU A 49 0.87 -9.74 -5.27
N GLN A 50 0.70 -9.18 -4.07
CA GLN A 50 -0.61 -9.02 -3.42
C GLN A 50 -1.58 -8.16 -4.25
N TYR A 51 -1.05 -7.10 -4.90
CA TYR A 51 -1.81 -6.16 -5.72
C TYR A 51 -1.51 -6.27 -7.21
N ARG A 52 -0.86 -7.35 -7.67
CA ARG A 52 -0.50 -7.49 -9.08
C ARG A 52 -1.74 -7.42 -9.98
N GLY A 53 -1.71 -6.50 -10.93
CA GLY A 53 -2.79 -6.29 -11.90
C GLY A 53 -3.98 -5.48 -11.38
N CYS A 54 -3.94 -4.97 -10.14
CA CYS A 54 -5.00 -4.11 -9.60
C CYS A 54 -4.98 -2.68 -10.18
N PHE A 55 -3.84 -2.25 -10.73
CA PHE A 55 -3.60 -0.88 -11.18
C PHE A 55 -3.25 -0.82 -12.66
N GLU A 56 -3.74 0.21 -13.33
CA GLU A 56 -3.45 0.53 -14.72
C GLU A 56 -2.17 1.35 -14.86
N ARG A 57 -1.81 2.09 -13.80
CA ARG A 57 -0.55 2.81 -13.66
C ARG A 57 -0.02 2.72 -12.23
N VAL A 58 1.30 2.62 -12.14
CA VAL A 58 2.05 2.66 -10.87
C VAL A 58 3.05 3.80 -10.99
N TYR A 59 2.93 4.77 -10.09
CA TYR A 59 3.79 5.93 -9.99
C TYR A 59 4.65 5.81 -8.73
N ILE A 60 5.97 5.97 -8.85
CA ILE A 60 6.91 5.77 -7.74
C ILE A 60 7.74 7.04 -7.56
N LEU A 61 7.71 7.62 -6.37
CA LEU A 61 8.63 8.69 -6.00
C LEU A 61 9.52 8.15 -4.89
N SER A 62 10.83 8.07 -5.14
CA SER A 62 11.80 7.48 -4.21
C SER A 62 13.21 8.03 -4.42
N PRO A 63 13.92 8.53 -3.38
CA PRO A 63 15.30 9.01 -3.50
C PRO A 63 16.29 7.95 -3.99
N SER A 64 15.93 6.68 -3.82
CA SER A 64 16.75 5.54 -4.22
C SER A 64 16.27 4.88 -5.51
N ILE A 65 15.32 5.47 -6.25
CA ILE A 65 14.67 4.83 -7.41
C ILE A 65 15.67 4.32 -8.46
N ASP A 66 16.78 5.03 -8.68
CA ASP A 66 17.81 4.66 -9.66
C ASP A 66 19.03 3.96 -9.04
N MET A 67 19.15 3.99 -7.72
CA MET A 67 20.28 3.39 -6.99
C MET A 67 19.94 2.02 -6.41
N ASP A 68 18.68 1.78 -6.03
CA ASP A 68 18.23 0.53 -5.43
C ASP A 68 17.71 -0.45 -6.51
N PRO A 69 18.43 -1.55 -6.80
CA PRO A 69 18.02 -2.52 -7.81
C PRO A 69 16.70 -3.23 -7.46
N GLN A 70 16.20 -3.12 -6.22
CA GLN A 70 14.90 -3.65 -5.82
C GLN A 70 13.74 -3.07 -6.64
N TRP A 71 13.89 -1.86 -7.19
CA TRP A 71 12.87 -1.23 -8.02
C TRP A 71 12.84 -1.75 -9.46
N GLU A 72 13.91 -2.38 -9.96
CA GLU A 72 13.97 -2.81 -11.36
C GLU A 72 12.87 -3.80 -11.75
N PRO A 73 12.53 -4.82 -10.94
CA PRO A 73 11.38 -5.68 -11.21
C PRO A 73 10.06 -4.92 -11.37
N VAL A 74 9.86 -3.82 -10.64
CA VAL A 74 8.67 -2.96 -10.78
C VAL A 74 8.73 -2.11 -12.04
N LYS A 75 9.90 -1.54 -12.37
CA LYS A 75 10.10 -0.81 -13.63
C LYS A 75 9.85 -1.73 -14.83
N GLU A 76 10.33 -2.97 -14.78
CA GLU A 76 10.07 -3.99 -15.80
C GLU A 76 8.57 -4.33 -15.89
N TYR A 77 7.90 -4.54 -14.76
CA TYR A 77 6.46 -4.78 -14.69
C TYR A 77 5.66 -3.62 -15.33
N ILE A 78 6.03 -2.38 -15.05
CA ILE A 78 5.41 -1.18 -15.65
C ILE A 78 5.57 -1.19 -17.18
N ARG A 79 6.78 -1.47 -17.68
CA ARG A 79 7.05 -1.46 -19.12
C ARG A 79 6.37 -2.62 -19.85
N LYS A 80 6.51 -3.85 -19.33
CA LYS A 80 6.14 -5.09 -20.03
C LYS A 80 4.69 -5.49 -19.77
N ASP A 81 4.27 -5.58 -18.51
CA ASP A 81 2.95 -6.09 -18.15
C ASP A 81 1.87 -5.00 -18.19
N LEU A 82 2.17 -3.78 -17.70
CA LEU A 82 1.25 -2.65 -17.80
C LEU A 82 1.29 -1.95 -19.18
N GLY A 83 2.28 -2.30 -20.00
CA GLY A 83 2.43 -1.79 -21.36
C GLY A 83 2.69 -0.28 -21.43
N VAL A 84 3.31 0.31 -20.40
CA VAL A 84 3.58 1.74 -20.37
C VAL A 84 4.83 2.05 -21.18
N ASN A 85 4.70 2.95 -22.15
CA ASN A 85 5.86 3.49 -22.86
C ASN A 85 6.52 4.57 -22.00
N THR A 86 7.57 4.17 -21.26
CA THR A 86 8.27 5.05 -20.32
C THR A 86 9.15 6.10 -20.99
N ASP A 87 9.32 6.06 -22.32
CA ASP A 87 9.96 7.14 -23.09
C ASP A 87 9.00 8.32 -23.31
N ARG A 88 7.69 8.10 -23.12
CA ARG A 88 6.63 9.10 -23.33
C ARG A 88 5.87 9.45 -22.06
N GLU A 89 5.80 8.52 -21.11
CA GLU A 89 5.08 8.66 -19.85
C GLU A 89 6.05 8.42 -18.69
N GLN A 90 6.37 9.46 -17.93
CA GLN A 90 7.20 9.32 -16.73
C GLN A 90 6.40 8.64 -15.61
N CYS A 91 6.92 7.52 -15.11
CA CYS A 91 6.28 6.75 -14.04
C CYS A 91 7.03 6.81 -12.72
N TRP A 92 8.22 7.39 -12.68
CA TRP A 92 8.96 7.51 -11.43
C TRP A 92 9.87 8.74 -11.37
N TRP A 93 10.19 9.13 -10.13
CA TRP A 93 10.99 10.31 -9.78
C TRP A 93 11.93 9.96 -8.63
N ASP A 94 13.12 10.55 -8.65
CA ASP A 94 14.14 10.44 -7.62
C ASP A 94 13.98 11.49 -6.51
N ASP A 95 12.99 12.36 -6.61
CA ASP A 95 12.73 13.42 -5.63
C ASP A 95 11.23 13.65 -5.37
N TRP A 96 10.95 14.60 -4.49
CA TRP A 96 9.58 15.05 -4.25
C TRP A 96 9.11 15.96 -5.40
N ASN A 97 8.21 15.43 -6.23
CA ASN A 97 7.65 16.16 -7.36
C ASN A 97 6.16 16.46 -7.18
N GLU A 98 5.85 17.60 -6.55
CA GLU A 98 4.48 18.01 -6.29
C GLU A 98 3.67 18.26 -7.56
N ASP A 99 4.30 18.83 -8.60
CA ASP A 99 3.62 19.12 -9.87
C ASP A 99 3.20 17.84 -10.58
N ALA A 100 4.06 16.82 -10.60
CA ALA A 100 3.73 15.49 -11.12
C ALA A 100 2.55 14.87 -10.35
N LEU A 101 2.57 14.92 -9.01
CA LEU A 101 1.46 14.41 -8.19
C LEU A 101 0.14 15.15 -8.47
N ARG A 102 0.18 16.47 -8.65
CA ARG A 102 -1.00 17.28 -9.02
C ARG A 102 -1.51 16.94 -10.42
N GLN A 103 -0.61 16.70 -11.38
CA GLN A 103 -0.98 16.26 -12.73
C GLN A 103 -1.62 14.87 -12.73
N ILE A 104 -1.03 13.90 -12.02
CA ILE A 104 -1.58 12.55 -11.85
C ILE A 104 -3.00 12.63 -11.27
N LEU A 105 -3.18 13.39 -10.19
CA LEU A 105 -4.48 13.60 -9.56
C LEU A 105 -5.51 14.18 -10.54
N ALA A 106 -5.14 15.23 -11.28
CA ALA A 106 -6.02 15.90 -12.22
C ALA A 106 -6.42 14.99 -13.40
N GLN A 107 -5.45 14.28 -13.97
CA GLN A 107 -5.69 13.34 -15.06
C GLN A 107 -6.59 12.19 -14.62
N GLN A 108 -6.29 11.58 -13.47
CA GLN A 108 -7.06 10.46 -12.97
C GLN A 108 -8.49 10.86 -12.56
N LYS A 109 -8.68 12.08 -12.02
CA LYS A 109 -10.01 12.66 -11.80
C LYS A 109 -10.79 12.75 -13.11
N LYS A 110 -10.18 13.26 -14.19
CA LYS A 110 -10.81 13.38 -15.51
C LYS A 110 -11.17 12.00 -16.08
N ILE A 111 -10.28 11.02 -16.00
CA ILE A 111 -10.52 9.63 -16.44
C ILE A 111 -11.72 9.05 -15.67
N THR A 112 -11.70 9.14 -14.34
CA THR A 112 -12.77 8.61 -13.50
C THR A 112 -14.12 9.26 -13.81
N GLN A 113 -14.16 10.59 -13.93
CA GLN A 113 -15.39 11.31 -14.28
C GLN A 113 -15.90 10.86 -15.66
N LYS A 114 -15.02 10.76 -16.64
CA LYS A 114 -15.41 10.37 -17.99
C LYS A 114 -15.91 8.92 -18.05
N SER A 115 -15.27 8.00 -17.34
CA SER A 115 -15.74 6.62 -17.23
C SER A 115 -17.14 6.53 -16.64
N LYS A 116 -17.45 7.33 -15.62
CA LYS A 116 -18.78 7.40 -15.01
C LYS A 116 -19.83 7.98 -15.98
N GLU A 117 -19.50 9.07 -16.66
CA GLU A 117 -20.37 9.67 -17.71
C GLU A 117 -20.69 8.70 -18.83
N LEU A 118 -19.73 7.86 -19.23
CA LEU A 118 -19.88 6.83 -20.25
C LEU A 118 -20.62 5.58 -19.74
N GLY A 119 -21.07 5.57 -18.48
CA GLY A 119 -21.81 4.45 -17.89
C GLY A 119 -20.96 3.21 -17.62
N MET A 120 -19.63 3.35 -17.55
CA MET A 120 -18.75 2.23 -17.25
C MET A 120 -18.97 1.73 -15.82
N LYS A 121 -19.23 0.43 -15.66
CA LYS A 121 -19.34 -0.21 -14.34
C LYS A 121 -17.99 -0.43 -13.68
N LYS A 122 -16.95 -0.71 -14.48
CA LYS A 122 -15.58 -0.94 -14.02
C LYS A 122 -14.74 0.32 -14.23
N LEU A 123 -14.15 0.83 -13.16
CA LEU A 123 -13.29 2.01 -13.19
C LEU A 123 -11.81 1.59 -13.18
N PHE A 124 -10.97 2.44 -13.79
CA PHE A 124 -9.52 2.27 -13.81
C PHE A 124 -8.90 2.83 -12.54
N GLN A 125 -7.88 2.16 -12.00
CA GLN A 125 -7.21 2.57 -10.78
C GLN A 125 -5.72 2.84 -11.02
N VAL A 126 -5.15 3.71 -10.19
CA VAL A 126 -3.71 3.97 -10.20
C VAL A 126 -3.15 3.89 -8.79
N LEU A 127 -1.86 3.58 -8.69
CA LEU A 127 -1.10 3.60 -7.45
C LEU A 127 -0.09 4.76 -7.48
N VAL A 128 -0.06 5.53 -6.40
CA VAL A 128 1.04 6.46 -6.07
C VAL A 128 1.79 5.87 -4.88
N CYS A 129 3.06 5.55 -5.08
CA CYS A 129 3.95 4.99 -4.06
C CYS A 129 5.05 6.00 -3.72
N LEU A 130 5.08 6.46 -2.47
CA LEU A 130 6.07 7.40 -1.95
C LEU A 130 7.00 6.65 -1.01
N ASP A 131 8.20 6.31 -1.48
CA ASP A 131 9.19 5.57 -0.69
C ASP A 131 10.25 6.52 -0.14
N ASP A 132 10.40 6.59 1.17
CA ASP A 132 11.41 7.40 1.88
C ASP A 132 11.38 8.92 1.66
N LEU A 133 10.36 9.44 0.99
CA LEU A 133 10.16 10.88 0.82
C LEU A 133 9.41 11.53 1.98
N ALA A 134 8.59 10.75 2.68
CA ALA A 134 7.67 11.29 3.68
C ALA A 134 8.38 11.93 4.88
N ASP A 135 9.67 11.64 5.09
CA ASP A 135 10.46 12.27 6.16
C ASP A 135 11.04 13.63 5.74
N SER A 136 10.87 14.04 4.48
CA SER A 136 11.37 15.30 3.94
C SER A 136 10.49 16.49 4.32
N PRO A 137 11.05 17.63 4.76
CA PRO A 137 10.30 18.86 5.05
C PRO A 137 9.48 19.37 3.86
N HIS A 138 9.89 19.06 2.62
CA HIS A 138 9.20 19.49 1.40
C HIS A 138 7.82 18.86 1.22
N VAL A 139 7.57 17.71 1.85
CA VAL A 139 6.28 17.00 1.81
C VAL A 139 5.25 17.68 2.71
N HIS A 140 5.70 18.29 3.81
CA HIS A 140 4.85 18.79 4.88
C HIS A 140 4.65 20.30 4.78
N ARG A 141 3.76 20.73 3.89
CA ARG A 141 3.28 22.11 3.89
C ARG A 141 2.39 22.36 5.11
N LYS A 142 2.66 23.44 5.85
CA LYS A 142 1.90 23.81 7.07
C LYS A 142 0.46 24.24 6.79
N THR A 143 0.13 24.53 5.54
CA THR A 143 -1.20 24.94 5.08
C THR A 143 -1.87 23.72 4.47
N GLY A 144 -3.02 23.30 4.99
CA GLY A 144 -3.76 22.05 4.66
C GLY A 144 -4.26 21.87 3.22
N ASP A 145 -3.48 22.31 2.24
CA ASP A 145 -3.58 22.07 0.79
C ASP A 145 -2.35 21.28 0.28
N GLY A 146 -1.75 20.49 1.17
CA GLY A 146 -0.71 19.54 0.80
C GLY A 146 -1.28 18.53 -0.19
N ILE A 147 -0.52 18.26 -1.27
CA ILE A 147 -0.95 17.26 -2.26
C ILE A 147 -1.09 15.87 -1.62
N LEU A 148 -0.25 15.53 -0.64
CA LEU A 148 -0.34 14.28 0.10
C LEU A 148 -1.66 14.17 0.89
N ASP A 149 -2.05 15.23 1.60
CA ASP A 149 -3.33 15.31 2.30
C ASP A 149 -4.49 15.11 1.31
N THR A 150 -4.40 15.77 0.14
CA THR A 150 -5.42 15.65 -0.91
C THR A 150 -5.52 14.23 -1.44
N LEU A 151 -4.40 13.54 -1.67
CA LEU A 151 -4.38 12.15 -2.10
C LEU A 151 -5.04 11.23 -1.06
N PHE A 152 -4.74 11.41 0.24
CA PHE A 152 -5.34 10.60 1.29
C PHE A 152 -6.84 10.89 1.50
N ILE A 153 -7.26 12.16 1.47
CA ILE A 153 -8.66 12.55 1.69
C ILE A 153 -9.53 12.23 0.47
N ARG A 154 -9.05 12.55 -0.74
CA ARG A 154 -9.88 12.56 -1.96
C ARG A 154 -9.48 11.51 -2.99
N GLY A 155 -8.24 11.01 -2.97
CA GLY A 155 -7.72 10.10 -4.01
C GLY A 155 -8.61 8.88 -4.26
N ARG A 156 -9.17 8.30 -3.20
CA ARG A 156 -10.12 7.17 -3.28
C ARG A 156 -11.36 7.44 -4.16
N HIS A 157 -11.84 8.69 -4.20
CA HIS A 157 -13.00 9.08 -5.03
C HIS A 157 -12.65 9.08 -6.54
N TYR A 158 -11.36 9.12 -6.83
CA TYR A 158 -10.77 9.09 -8.17
C TYR A 158 -10.03 7.78 -8.43
N CYS A 159 -10.26 6.74 -7.64
CA CYS A 159 -9.61 5.44 -7.82
C CYS A 159 -8.07 5.49 -7.72
N ILE A 160 -7.54 6.39 -6.88
CA ILE A 160 -6.11 6.47 -6.54
C ILE A 160 -5.87 5.75 -5.22
N SER A 161 -4.96 4.78 -5.23
CA SER A 161 -4.35 4.22 -4.02
C SER A 161 -3.05 4.97 -3.73
N THR A 162 -2.79 5.30 -2.47
CA THR A 162 -1.61 6.07 -2.07
C THR A 162 -0.87 5.35 -0.95
N TRP A 163 0.35 4.89 -1.20
CA TRP A 163 1.17 4.22 -0.21
C TRP A 163 2.39 5.05 0.12
N VAL A 164 2.71 5.15 1.41
CA VAL A 164 3.80 5.97 1.92
C VAL A 164 4.68 5.14 2.83
N SER A 165 5.99 5.11 2.59
CA SER A 165 6.94 4.61 3.58
C SER A 165 7.57 5.78 4.35
N THR A 166 7.71 5.62 5.66
CA THR A 166 8.22 6.66 6.57
C THR A 166 8.95 6.04 7.76
N GLN A 167 9.95 6.74 8.29
CA GLN A 167 10.56 6.40 9.57
C GLN A 167 9.90 7.12 10.74
N LYS A 168 9.11 8.17 10.47
CA LYS A 168 8.51 9.07 11.46
C LYS A 168 7.03 9.30 11.17
N LEU A 169 6.20 8.38 11.65
CA LEU A 169 4.75 8.46 11.51
C LEU A 169 4.19 9.81 11.98
N ARG A 170 4.72 10.38 13.07
CA ARG A 170 4.25 11.66 13.62
C ARG A 170 4.51 12.87 12.73
N LEU A 171 5.39 12.77 11.72
CA LEU A 171 5.56 13.84 10.72
C LEU A 171 4.38 13.92 9.76
N MET A 172 3.65 12.82 9.55
CA MET A 172 2.47 12.83 8.70
C MET A 172 1.40 13.73 9.30
N SER A 173 0.62 14.42 8.47
CA SER A 173 -0.51 15.21 8.96
C SER A 173 -1.56 14.31 9.64
N SER A 174 -2.34 14.88 10.56
CA SER A 174 -3.49 14.16 11.13
C SER A 174 -4.49 13.75 10.05
N ALA A 175 -4.63 14.54 8.99
CA ALA A 175 -5.48 14.23 7.85
C ALA A 175 -5.02 12.95 7.13
N VAL A 176 -3.71 12.77 6.91
CA VAL A 176 -3.14 11.54 6.34
C VAL A 176 -3.40 10.34 7.24
N ARG A 177 -3.08 10.45 8.54
CA ARG A 177 -3.23 9.31 9.49
C ARG A 177 -4.68 8.88 9.67
N VAL A 178 -5.63 9.81 9.80
CA VAL A 178 -7.07 9.50 9.90
C VAL A 178 -7.65 8.90 8.62
N ASN A 179 -7.09 9.22 7.44
CA ASN A 179 -7.52 8.63 6.16
C ASN A 179 -6.69 7.40 5.75
N THR A 180 -5.80 6.92 6.63
CA THR A 180 -5.04 5.70 6.40
C THR A 180 -5.95 4.49 6.56
N MET A 181 -5.79 3.52 5.66
CA MET A 181 -6.64 2.33 5.55
C MET A 181 -5.92 1.07 6.00
N PHE A 182 -4.60 1.06 5.93
CA PHE A 182 -3.79 0.00 6.52
C PHE A 182 -2.42 0.50 6.95
N TYR A 183 -1.83 -0.20 7.92
CA TYR A 183 -0.45 0.00 8.35
C TYR A 183 0.36 -1.28 8.13
N CYS A 184 1.62 -1.14 7.72
CA CYS A 184 2.64 -2.16 7.89
C CYS A 184 3.74 -1.59 8.78
N VAL A 185 3.90 -2.14 9.98
CA VAL A 185 4.74 -1.56 11.03
C VAL A 185 5.85 -2.52 11.37
N PHE A 186 7.07 -2.17 10.98
CA PHE A 186 8.26 -2.94 11.32
C PHE A 186 8.71 -2.64 12.75
N ARG A 187 9.71 -3.37 13.23
CA ARG A 187 10.31 -3.10 14.54
C ARG A 187 10.86 -1.67 14.59
N LEU A 188 10.13 -0.77 15.23
CA LEU A 188 10.52 0.62 15.46
C LEU A 188 11.61 0.72 16.52
N ARG A 189 12.49 1.70 16.38
CA ARG A 189 13.56 2.02 17.35
C ARG A 189 13.21 3.20 18.27
N ASN A 190 12.09 3.87 18.00
CA ASN A 190 11.63 5.04 18.76
C ASN A 190 10.30 4.71 19.44
N GLN A 191 10.30 4.68 20.77
CA GLN A 191 9.10 4.40 21.56
C GLN A 191 7.99 5.41 21.28
N LEU A 192 8.32 6.69 21.06
CA LEU A 192 7.31 7.73 20.81
C LEU A 192 6.54 7.54 19.50
N GLU A 193 7.15 6.91 18.48
CA GLU A 193 6.44 6.58 17.24
C GLU A 193 5.51 5.39 17.44
N LEU A 194 5.92 4.41 18.25
CA LEU A 194 5.09 3.27 18.62
C LEU A 194 3.91 3.71 19.48
N ASP A 195 4.16 4.52 20.51
CA ASP A 195 3.13 5.05 21.40
C ASP A 195 2.09 5.83 20.59
N ALA A 196 2.53 6.70 19.66
CA ALA A 196 1.62 7.46 18.81
C ALA A 196 0.70 6.55 17.97
N LEU A 197 1.24 5.48 17.39
CA LEU A 197 0.44 4.50 16.66
C LEU A 197 -0.54 3.75 17.60
N VAL A 198 -0.08 3.31 18.76
CA VAL A 198 -0.92 2.59 19.73
C VAL A 198 -2.04 3.50 20.26
N GLU A 199 -1.77 4.77 20.52
CA GLU A 199 -2.79 5.76 20.86
C GLU A 199 -3.86 5.87 19.78
N GLU A 200 -3.48 5.93 18.50
CA GLU A 200 -4.44 6.00 17.38
C GLU A 200 -5.29 4.73 17.22
N LEU A 201 -4.75 3.56 17.58
CA LEU A 201 -5.44 2.28 17.52
C LEU A 201 -6.22 1.96 18.80
N SER A 202 -6.02 2.71 19.87
CA SER A 202 -6.55 2.38 21.21
C SER A 202 -8.08 2.40 21.33
N ALA A 203 -8.78 3.00 20.36
CA ALA A 203 -10.23 2.88 20.25
C ALA A 203 -10.71 1.47 19.82
N MET A 204 -9.83 0.65 19.23
CA MET A 204 -10.14 -0.70 18.76
C MET A 204 -9.91 -1.75 19.84
N LEU A 205 -8.79 -1.64 20.57
CA LEU A 205 -8.34 -2.58 21.61
C LEU A 205 -7.56 -1.86 22.71
N PRO A 206 -7.49 -2.45 23.93
CA PRO A 206 -6.62 -1.96 25.00
C PRO A 206 -5.16 -1.81 24.56
N LYS A 207 -4.45 -0.84 25.14
CA LYS A 207 -3.09 -0.48 24.70
C LYS A 207 -2.07 -1.59 24.95
N ASP A 208 -2.15 -2.24 26.10
CA ASP A 208 -1.34 -3.40 26.49
C ASP A 208 -1.47 -4.56 25.49
N VAL A 209 -2.69 -4.85 25.06
CA VAL A 209 -3.00 -5.83 24.00
C VAL A 209 -2.33 -5.43 22.68
N LEU A 210 -2.46 -4.17 22.26
CA LEU A 210 -1.84 -3.65 21.04
C LEU A 210 -0.31 -3.70 21.10
N TYR A 211 0.30 -3.38 22.25
CA TYR A 211 1.74 -3.54 22.45
C TYR A 211 2.18 -5.00 22.33
N GLY A 212 1.42 -5.93 22.92
CA GLY A 212 1.68 -7.36 22.82
C GLY A 212 1.64 -7.87 21.38
N MET A 213 0.60 -7.50 20.63
CA MET A 213 0.48 -7.83 19.21
C MET A 213 1.66 -7.29 18.39
N TYR A 214 2.02 -6.03 18.59
CA TYR A 214 3.17 -5.43 17.92
C TYR A 214 4.47 -6.15 18.25
N GLN A 215 4.71 -6.49 19.53
CA GLN A 215 5.92 -7.20 19.95
C GLN A 215 6.02 -8.57 19.30
N GLU A 216 4.93 -9.34 19.28
CA GLU A 216 4.91 -10.66 18.63
C GLU A 216 5.11 -10.53 17.11
N ALA A 217 4.39 -9.61 16.46
CA ALA A 217 4.43 -9.44 15.02
C ALA A 217 5.78 -8.92 14.51
N THR A 218 6.56 -8.24 15.36
CA THR A 218 7.88 -7.68 15.02
C THR A 218 9.04 -8.40 15.69
N ARG A 219 8.79 -9.55 16.32
CA ARG A 219 9.81 -10.37 17.00
C ARG A 219 10.90 -10.87 16.05
N GLU A 220 10.49 -11.29 14.85
CA GLU A 220 11.39 -11.82 13.83
C GLU A 220 11.98 -10.71 12.94
N LYS A 221 13.21 -10.90 12.48
CA LYS A 221 13.86 -9.97 11.55
C LYS A 221 13.04 -9.85 10.27
N TYR A 222 12.84 -8.63 9.79
CA TYR A 222 12.02 -8.30 8.61
C TYR A 222 10.52 -8.62 8.74
N SER A 223 10.06 -9.10 9.90
CA SER A 223 8.64 -9.21 10.18
C SER A 223 8.03 -7.86 10.50
N PHE A 224 6.73 -7.74 10.25
CA PHE A 224 5.97 -6.52 10.46
C PHE A 224 4.58 -6.84 11.00
N TRP A 225 4.06 -5.90 11.78
CA TRP A 225 2.67 -5.88 12.21
C TRP A 225 1.82 -5.25 11.12
N TYR A 226 0.89 -6.00 10.57
CA TYR A 226 -0.05 -5.52 9.57
C TYR A 226 -1.41 -5.24 10.22
N VAL A 227 -1.93 -4.03 10.00
CA VAL A 227 -3.20 -3.57 10.56
C VAL A 227 -4.10 -3.11 9.41
N ASN A 228 -5.20 -3.82 9.18
CA ASN A 228 -6.17 -3.51 8.13
C ASN A 228 -7.38 -2.78 8.72
N LEU A 229 -7.35 -1.44 8.74
CA LEU A 229 -8.41 -0.60 9.32
C LEU A 229 -9.73 -0.63 8.53
N ARG A 230 -9.75 -1.29 7.38
CA ARG A 230 -10.94 -1.51 6.55
C ARG A 230 -11.61 -2.85 6.81
N ALA A 231 -10.92 -3.76 7.48
CA ALA A 231 -11.47 -5.04 7.91
C ALA A 231 -12.33 -4.87 9.18
N PRO A 232 -13.28 -5.79 9.43
CA PRO A 232 -13.92 -5.87 10.73
C PRO A 232 -12.88 -6.19 11.82
N LYS A 233 -13.22 -5.95 13.09
CA LYS A 233 -12.27 -5.98 14.23
C LYS A 233 -11.54 -7.33 14.34
N GLU A 234 -12.26 -8.42 14.11
CA GLU A 234 -11.79 -9.81 14.13
C GLU A 234 -10.82 -10.18 12.99
N ASP A 235 -10.71 -9.33 11.98
CA ASP A 235 -9.86 -9.50 10.79
C ASP A 235 -8.78 -8.41 10.65
N MET A 236 -8.63 -7.57 11.67
CA MET A 236 -7.85 -6.33 11.58
C MET A 236 -6.34 -6.53 11.74
N PHE A 237 -5.90 -7.44 12.62
CA PHE A 237 -4.51 -7.51 13.07
C PHE A 237 -3.80 -8.78 12.62
N TRP A 238 -2.61 -8.65 12.04
CA TRP A 238 -1.84 -9.76 11.47
C TRP A 238 -0.34 -9.64 11.75
N VAL A 239 0.31 -10.80 11.82
CA VAL A 239 1.76 -10.95 11.63
C VAL A 239 2.01 -11.12 10.14
N ARG A 240 2.68 -10.14 9.54
CA ARG A 240 2.85 -10.03 8.08
C ARG A 240 1.50 -10.12 7.37
N PHE A 241 1.40 -10.86 6.27
CA PHE A 241 0.12 -11.22 5.65
C PHE A 241 -0.27 -12.68 5.95
N ASP A 242 0.47 -13.34 6.85
CA ASP A 242 0.44 -14.80 6.95
C ASP A 242 -0.43 -15.29 8.12
N ARG A 243 -0.32 -14.67 9.30
CA ARG A 243 -0.98 -15.14 10.53
C ARG A 243 -1.83 -14.04 11.15
N LYS A 244 -3.11 -14.33 11.37
CA LYS A 244 -4.06 -13.40 11.97
C LYS A 244 -4.04 -13.50 13.49
N PHE A 245 -4.14 -12.39 14.22
CA PHE A 245 -4.43 -12.42 15.65
C PHE A 245 -5.91 -12.71 15.88
N LEU A 246 -6.20 -13.65 16.79
CA LEU A 246 -7.57 -13.92 17.22
C LEU A 246 -7.93 -12.90 18.30
N VAL A 247 -8.95 -12.10 18.03
CA VAL A 247 -9.48 -11.10 18.97
C VAL A 247 -10.77 -11.68 19.54
N ASN A 248 -10.74 -12.13 20.80
CA ASN A 248 -11.95 -12.54 21.52
C ASN A 248 -12.79 -11.30 21.88
N GLU A 249 -14.10 -11.49 22.11
CA GLU A 249 -15.02 -10.38 22.44
C GLU A 249 -14.57 -9.59 23.68
N ASP A 250 -13.91 -10.25 24.63
CA ASP A 250 -13.42 -9.65 25.88
C ASP A 250 -12.07 -8.93 25.74
N GLY A 251 -11.35 -9.10 24.62
CA GLY A 251 -10.11 -8.36 24.33
C GLY A 251 -8.88 -8.72 25.17
N ASP A 252 -8.99 -9.64 26.14
CA ASP A 252 -7.99 -9.80 27.20
C ASP A 252 -6.73 -10.63 26.85
N ASP A 253 -6.72 -11.43 25.77
CA ASP A 253 -5.53 -12.23 25.44
C ASP A 253 -5.46 -12.63 23.94
N PRO A 254 -4.85 -11.80 23.07
CA PRO A 254 -4.79 -12.09 21.65
C PRO A 254 -3.70 -13.12 21.34
N GLN A 255 -4.09 -14.34 20.99
CA GLN A 255 -3.15 -15.33 20.48
C GLN A 255 -3.14 -15.32 18.94
N PRO A 256 -1.96 -15.37 18.29
CA PRO A 256 -1.90 -15.52 16.85
C PRO A 256 -2.47 -16.89 16.47
N SER A 257 -3.25 -16.95 15.38
CA SER A 257 -3.84 -18.19 14.93
C SER A 257 -2.75 -19.26 14.72
N GLY A 258 -3.01 -20.46 15.25
CA GLY A 258 -2.21 -21.65 15.01
C GLY A 258 -2.44 -22.14 13.59
N GLY A 259 -1.83 -21.48 12.61
CA GLY A 259 -1.97 -21.86 11.21
C GLY A 259 -0.95 -22.93 10.81
N GLN A 260 -1.42 -24.14 10.49
CA GLN A 260 -0.82 -24.89 9.39
C GLN A 260 -0.93 -24.01 8.13
N ALA A 261 0.14 -23.96 7.34
CA ALA A 261 0.26 -23.14 6.14
C ALA A 261 -1.01 -23.24 5.29
N ALA A 262 -1.59 -22.09 4.94
CA ALA A 262 -2.48 -22.02 3.79
C ALA A 262 -1.74 -22.69 2.61
N GLY A 263 -2.40 -23.67 2.00
CA GLY A 263 -1.81 -24.76 1.23
C GLY A 263 -0.65 -24.41 0.32
N GLU A 264 0.23 -25.40 0.15
CA GLU A 264 1.37 -25.42 -0.77
C GLU A 264 1.17 -24.48 -1.96
N ARG A 265 1.90 -23.35 -1.94
CA ARG A 265 2.01 -22.46 -3.09
C ARG A 265 2.62 -23.30 -4.21
N PRO A 266 1.96 -23.47 -5.38
CA PRO A 266 2.61 -24.12 -6.50
C PRO A 266 3.85 -23.31 -6.87
N ASP A 267 5.00 -23.98 -6.90
CA ASP A 267 6.29 -23.39 -7.25
C ASP A 267 6.19 -22.77 -8.67
N LEU A 268 6.09 -21.44 -8.72
CA LEU A 268 5.96 -20.69 -9.97
C LEU A 268 7.30 -20.56 -10.73
N ARG A 269 8.35 -21.28 -10.30
CA ARG A 269 9.63 -21.35 -11.02
C ARG A 269 9.58 -22.21 -12.29
N GLU A 270 8.50 -22.97 -12.52
CA GLU A 270 8.39 -23.84 -13.70
C GLU A 270 7.44 -23.33 -14.79
N ARG A 271 7.49 -22.05 -15.19
CA ARG A 271 6.91 -21.61 -16.47
C ARG A 271 7.71 -20.49 -17.14
N VAL A 272 8.95 -20.80 -17.51
CA VAL A 272 9.61 -20.10 -18.63
C VAL A 272 9.59 -21.05 -19.83
N PRO A 273 8.82 -20.76 -20.89
CA PRO A 273 8.90 -21.54 -22.12
C PRO A 273 10.30 -21.39 -22.72
N GLN A 274 11.07 -22.48 -22.74
CA GLN A 274 12.31 -22.57 -23.50
C GLN A 274 11.98 -22.56 -24.99
N HIS A 275 11.94 -21.39 -25.62
CA HIS A 275 12.09 -21.29 -27.06
C HIS A 275 12.87 -20.03 -27.44
N GLN A 276 13.88 -20.26 -28.28
CA GLN A 276 14.77 -19.29 -28.96
C GLN A 276 16.05 -18.87 -28.22
N VAL A 277 16.91 -19.85 -27.94
CA VAL A 277 18.37 -19.66 -28.08
C VAL A 277 18.84 -20.56 -29.22
N LEU A 278 18.67 -20.09 -30.44
CA LEU A 278 19.28 -20.68 -31.63
C LEU A 278 19.34 -19.60 -32.71
N GLN A 279 20.41 -18.82 -32.69
CA GLN A 279 21.17 -18.32 -33.85
C GLN A 279 22.11 -17.21 -33.38
N GLN A 280 23.26 -17.60 -32.83
CA GLN A 280 24.48 -16.78 -32.89
C GLN A 280 25.68 -17.60 -32.42
N GLN A 281 26.05 -18.62 -33.22
CA GLN A 281 27.42 -19.11 -33.26
C GLN A 281 27.78 -19.47 -34.70
N ARG A 282 28.99 -19.06 -35.11
CA ARG A 282 29.70 -19.32 -36.37
C ARG A 282 29.54 -18.29 -37.51
N ARG A 283 30.06 -17.09 -37.23
CA ARG A 283 31.01 -16.43 -38.13
C ARG A 283 32.21 -15.94 -37.31
N VAL A 284 33.17 -16.83 -37.10
CA VAL A 284 34.63 -16.64 -37.26
C VAL A 284 35.20 -18.03 -37.49
#